data_AF-A0A7S1WF45-F1
#
_entry.id   AF-A0A7S1WF45-F1
#
_cell.length_a   1.000
_cell.length_b   1.000
_cell.length_c   1.000
_cell.angle_alpha   90.00
_cell.angle_beta   90.00
_cell.angle_gamma   90.00
#
_symmetry.space_group_name_H-M   'P 1'
#
loop_
_entity.id
_entity.type
_entity.pdbx_description
1 polymer ?
#
loop_
_entity_poly.entity_id
_entity_poly.type
_entity_poly.pdbx_seq_one_letter_code
_entity_poly.pdbx_strand_id
1 'polypeptide(L)'
;QHFEDFILPGLPWPKGTPTFVQRDDVCGATSRYIAENGLLPHIECRSKVVSCVFDDAARTWTTTTEAGAVWRSRYIVWAVGTLGPPTFPAQVKRALAAFGGDVVHSHAYHQP
;
A
#
# COMPACT_ATOMS: atom_id res chain seq x y z
N GLN A 1 1.73 -10.42 -12.31
CA GLN A 1 0.27 -10.22 -12.43
C GLN A 1 -0.08 -10.21 -13.90
N HIS A 2 -1.20 -10.79 -14.34
CA HIS A 2 -1.63 -10.65 -15.73
C HIS A 2 -2.06 -9.18 -15.97
N PHE A 3 -1.73 -8.57 -17.11
CA PHE A 3 -2.05 -7.15 -17.32
C PHE A 3 -3.56 -6.86 -17.25
N GLU A 4 -4.40 -7.85 -17.56
CA GLU A 4 -5.87 -7.73 -17.50
C GLU A 4 -6.40 -7.75 -16.06
N ASP A 5 -5.63 -8.25 -15.10
CA ASP A 5 -6.01 -8.26 -13.68
C ASP A 5 -5.67 -6.95 -12.97
N PHE A 6 -4.85 -6.10 -13.60
CA PHE A 6 -4.45 -4.79 -13.06
C PHE A 6 -5.02 -3.69 -13.96
N ILE A 7 -6.22 -3.23 -13.62
CA ILE A 7 -6.96 -2.24 -14.40
C ILE A 7 -7.00 -0.92 -13.63
N LEU A 8 -6.49 0.13 -14.27
CA LEU A 8 -6.68 1.51 -13.84
C LEU A 8 -7.64 2.19 -14.85
N PRO A 9 -8.87 2.56 -14.43
CA PRO A 9 -9.89 3.06 -15.36
C PRO A 9 -9.42 4.26 -16.18
N GLY A 10 -9.52 4.18 -17.51
CA GLY A 10 -9.06 5.25 -18.40
C GLY A 10 -7.56 5.26 -18.68
N LEU A 11 -6.80 4.30 -18.15
CA LEU A 11 -5.37 4.19 -18.36
C LEU A 11 -4.97 2.81 -18.92
N PRO A 12 -5.13 2.57 -20.23
CA PRO A 12 -4.73 1.31 -20.83
C PRO A 12 -3.20 1.12 -20.74
N TRP A 13 -2.80 -0.15 -20.71
CA TRP A 13 -1.40 -0.53 -20.84
C TRP A 13 -0.84 -0.07 -22.20
N PRO A 14 0.41 0.42 -22.27
CA PRO A 14 1.06 0.75 -23.52
C PRO A 14 1.10 -0.45 -24.49
N LYS A 15 1.04 -0.17 -25.80
CA LYS A 15 1.17 -1.22 -26.82
C LYS A 15 2.51 -1.93 -26.66
N GLY A 16 2.48 -3.27 -26.68
CA GLY A 16 3.67 -4.11 -26.52
C GLY A 16 4.03 -4.46 -25.08
N THR A 17 3.22 -4.03 -24.09
CA THR A 17 3.35 -4.48 -22.71
C THR A 17 3.25 -6.01 -22.65
N PRO A 18 4.19 -6.71 -21.98
CA PRO A 18 4.12 -8.16 -21.82
C PRO A 18 2.86 -8.60 -21.08
N THR A 19 2.36 -9.80 -21.39
CA THR A 19 1.20 -10.43 -20.74
C THR A 19 1.28 -10.43 -19.21
N PHE A 20 2.48 -10.70 -18.69
CA PHE A 20 2.78 -10.59 -17.26
C PHE A 20 3.69 -9.39 -17.03
N VAL A 21 3.09 -8.36 -16.45
CA VAL A 21 3.77 -7.10 -16.15
C VAL A 21 4.79 -7.27 -15.03
N GLN A 22 5.90 -6.54 -15.14
CA GLN A 22 6.91 -6.46 -14.08
C GLN A 22 6.48 -5.48 -12.99
N ARG A 23 7.18 -5.50 -11.85
CA ARG A 23 6.95 -4.55 -10.74
C ARG A 23 6.95 -3.11 -11.24
N ASP A 24 7.94 -2.75 -12.07
CA ASP A 24 8.15 -1.37 -12.50
C ASP A 24 7.10 -0.88 -13.49
N ASP A 25 6.55 -1.78 -14.31
CA ASP A 25 5.40 -1.45 -15.17
C ASP A 25 4.19 -1.04 -14.32
N VAL A 26 3.92 -1.78 -13.24
CA VAL A 26 2.84 -1.49 -12.29
C VAL A 26 3.09 -0.16 -11.56
N CYS A 27 4.29 0.04 -11.00
CA CYS A 27 4.65 1.28 -10.33
C CYS A 27 4.55 2.49 -11.27
N GLY A 28 5.01 2.34 -12.52
CA GLY A 28 4.94 3.37 -13.55
C GLY A 28 3.49 3.70 -13.93
N ALA A 29 2.66 2.69 -14.17
CA ALA A 29 1.24 2.87 -14.47
C ALA A 29 0.48 3.57 -13.33
N THR A 30 0.71 3.17 -12.07
CA THR A 30 0.11 3.84 -10.90
C THR A 30 0.56 5.29 -10.78
N SER A 31 1.86 5.57 -10.95
CA SER A 31 2.39 6.93 -10.88
C SER A 31 1.79 7.83 -11.96
N ARG A 32 1.69 7.31 -13.19
CA ARG A 32 1.02 7.99 -14.30
C ARG A 32 -0.44 8.26 -14.00
N TYR A 33 -1.16 7.28 -13.45
CA TYR A 33 -2.57 7.42 -13.08
C TYR A 33 -2.80 8.53 -12.05
N ILE A 34 -1.95 8.58 -11.02
CA ILE A 34 -1.99 9.62 -9.99
C ILE A 34 -1.80 11.00 -10.62
N ALA A 35 -0.84 11.15 -11.53
CA ALA A 35 -0.53 12.40 -12.20
C ALA A 35 -1.66 12.85 -13.15
N GLU A 36 -2.12 11.97 -14.03
CA GLU A 36 -3.15 12.28 -15.04
C GLU A 36 -4.52 12.62 -14.42
N ASN A 37 -4.82 12.09 -13.23
CA ASN A 37 -6.07 12.35 -12.51
C ASN A 37 -5.92 13.38 -11.38
N GLY A 38 -4.75 14.03 -11.23
CA GLY A 38 -4.54 15.06 -10.22
C GLY A 38 -4.74 14.60 -8.77
N LEU A 39 -4.43 13.33 -8.47
CA LEU A 39 -4.74 12.74 -7.16
C LEU A 39 -3.75 13.12 -6.05
N LEU A 40 -2.55 13.59 -6.42
CA LEU A 40 -1.46 13.85 -5.48
C LEU A 40 -1.83 14.78 -4.30
N PRO A 41 -2.58 15.89 -4.48
CA PRO A 41 -2.99 16.74 -3.37
C PRO A 41 -3.92 16.08 -2.35
N HIS A 42 -4.47 14.91 -2.68
CA HIS A 42 -5.40 14.14 -1.84
C HIS A 42 -4.74 12.95 -1.15
N ILE A 43 -3.43 12.75 -1.31
CA ILE A 43 -2.69 11.61 -0.77
C ILE A 43 -1.66 12.11 0.25
N GLU A 44 -1.78 11.64 1.48
CA GLU A 44 -0.80 11.89 2.54
C GLU A 44 0.04 10.64 2.80
N CYS A 45 1.26 10.63 2.25
CA CYS A 45 2.24 9.57 2.49
C CYS A 45 2.87 9.70 3.88
N ARG A 46 3.46 8.60 4.39
CA ARG A 46 4.11 8.52 5.71
C ARG A 46 3.15 8.77 6.89
N SER A 47 1.83 8.69 6.65
CA SER A 47 0.80 8.87 7.66
C SER A 47 0.12 7.53 7.97
N LYS A 48 0.78 6.73 8.82
CA LYS A 48 0.27 5.43 9.25
C LYS A 48 -0.93 5.63 10.19
N VAL A 49 -2.11 5.20 9.75
CA VAL A 49 -3.33 5.18 10.58
C VAL A 49 -3.22 4.09 11.66
N VAL A 50 -3.53 4.44 12.91
CA VAL A 50 -3.46 3.54 14.07
C VAL A 50 -4.80 3.36 14.79
N SER A 51 -5.78 4.24 14.54
CA SER A 51 -7.11 4.14 15.12
C SER A 51 -8.17 4.77 14.22
N CYS A 52 -9.36 4.15 14.16
CA CYS A 52 -10.56 4.68 13.55
C CYS A 52 -11.75 4.33 14.47
N VAL A 53 -12.35 5.34 15.11
CA VAL A 53 -13.46 5.16 16.05
C VAL A 53 -14.70 5.87 15.52
N PHE A 54 -15.82 5.16 15.45
CA PHE A 54 -17.09 5.75 15.06
C PHE A 54 -17.80 6.37 16.27
N ASP A 55 -18.37 7.55 16.06
CA ASP A 55 -19.24 8.24 16.99
C ASP A 55 -20.68 8.17 16.46
N ASP A 56 -21.55 7.43 17.15
CA ASP A 56 -22.95 7.23 16.76
C ASP A 56 -23.79 8.52 16.83
N ALA A 57 -23.49 9.40 17.80
CA ALA A 57 -24.23 10.65 17.98
C ALA A 57 -23.88 11.66 16.88
N ALA A 58 -22.59 11.79 16.57
CA ALA A 58 -22.11 12.67 15.51
C ALA A 58 -22.24 12.05 14.10
N ARG A 59 -22.42 10.73 14.01
CA ARG A 59 -22.40 9.94 12.77
C ARG A 59 -21.13 10.16 11.95
N THR A 60 -19.98 10.19 12.64
CA THR A 60 -18.67 10.42 12.04
C THR A 60 -17.63 9.48 12.61
N TRP A 61 -16.60 9.23 11.82
CA TRP A 61 -15.37 8.57 12.23
C TRP A 61 -14.34 9.59 12.70
N THR A 62 -13.61 9.24 13.75
CA THR A 62 -12.38 9.89 14.16
C THR A 62 -11.21 8.97 13.84
N THR A 63 -10.36 9.38 12.88
CA THR A 63 -9.16 8.65 12.46
C THR A 63 -7.93 9.29 13.08
N THR A 64 -7.05 8.50 13.68
CA THR A 64 -5.80 8.95 14.30
C THR A 64 -4.61 8.25 13.65
N THR A 65 -3.55 9.00 13.36
CA THR A 65 -2.28 8.46 12.86
C THR A 65 -1.25 8.29 13.97
N GLU A 66 -0.21 7.50 13.70
CA GLU A 66 0.92 7.26 14.61
C GLU A 66 1.64 8.57 15.01
N ALA A 67 1.70 9.55 14.10
CA ALA A 67 2.25 10.88 14.36
C ALA A 67 1.30 11.80 15.17
N GLY A 68 0.11 11.32 15.54
CA GLY A 68 -0.86 12.05 16.36
C GLY A 68 -1.81 12.96 15.59
N ALA A 69 -1.76 13.00 14.26
CA ALA A 69 -2.73 13.75 13.47
C ALA A 69 -4.11 13.09 13.51
N VAL A 70 -5.17 13.92 13.46
CA VAL A 70 -6.56 13.48 13.63
C VAL A 70 -7.44 14.03 12.51
N TRP A 71 -8.24 13.17 11.91
CA TRP A 71 -9.25 13.51 10.92
C TRP A 71 -10.63 13.13 11.41
N ARG A 72 -11.61 13.96 11.05
CA ARG A 72 -13.03 13.61 11.16
C ARG A 72 -13.60 13.41 9.77
N SER A 73 -14.21 12.26 9.53
CA SER A 73 -14.83 11.94 8.25
C SER A 73 -16.20 11.30 8.48
N ARG A 74 -17.10 11.43 7.50
CA ARG A 74 -18.39 10.73 7.54
C ARG A 74 -18.26 9.28 7.08
N TYR A 75 -17.28 8.99 6.25
CA TYR A 75 -17.07 7.69 5.63
C TYR A 75 -15.60 7.27 5.75
N ILE A 76 -15.38 5.97 5.82
CA ILE A 76 -14.06 5.34 5.70
C ILE A 76 -14.15 4.29 4.60
N VAL A 77 -13.14 4.27 3.74
CA VAL A 77 -12.92 3.21 2.75
C VAL A 77 -11.64 2.48 3.13
N TRP A 78 -11.73 1.19 3.42
CA TRP A 78 -10.59 0.36 3.80
C TRP A 78 -9.88 -0.19 2.56
N ALA A 79 -8.82 0.50 2.12
CA ALA A 79 -7.99 0.12 0.98
C ALA A 79 -6.57 -0.34 1.40
N VAL A 80 -6.47 -1.11 2.49
CA VAL A 80 -5.20 -1.48 3.15
C VAL A 80 -4.48 -2.69 2.51
N GLY A 81 -5.03 -3.25 1.44
CA GLY A 81 -4.53 -4.47 0.79
C GLY A 81 -4.87 -5.76 1.56
N THR A 82 -4.76 -6.91 0.89
CA THR A 82 -5.13 -8.22 1.44
C THR A 82 -3.93 -9.04 1.95
N LEU A 83 -2.71 -8.67 1.57
CA LEU A 83 -1.49 -9.43 1.91
C LEU A 83 -0.83 -9.00 3.21
N GLY A 84 -1.33 -7.93 3.86
CA GLY A 84 -0.86 -7.46 5.16
C GLY A 84 0.63 -7.10 5.23
N PRO A 85 1.12 -6.70 6.42
CA PRO A 85 2.55 -6.54 6.65
C PRO A 85 3.26 -7.91 6.66
N PRO A 86 4.55 -7.97 6.28
CA PRO A 86 5.32 -9.22 6.31
C PRO A 86 5.34 -9.79 7.73
N THR A 87 5.15 -11.12 7.86
CA THR A 87 5.16 -11.82 9.14
C THR A 87 6.27 -12.84 9.20
N PHE A 88 7.02 -12.83 10.30
CA PHE A 88 8.00 -13.86 10.61
C PHE A 88 7.48 -14.75 11.75
N PRO A 89 7.40 -16.07 11.56
CA PRO A 89 7.10 -16.99 12.65
C PRO A 89 8.11 -16.83 13.80
N ALA A 90 7.67 -17.03 15.05
CA ALA A 90 8.52 -16.80 16.23
C ALA A 90 9.81 -17.65 16.23
N GLN A 91 9.73 -18.90 15.77
CA GLN A 91 10.88 -19.79 15.61
C GLN A 91 11.87 -19.28 14.56
N VAL A 92 11.37 -18.67 13.48
CA VAL A 92 12.21 -18.07 12.44
C VAL A 92 12.90 -16.83 12.99
N LYS A 93 12.18 -15.95 13.72
CA LYS A 93 12.80 -14.77 14.36
C LYS A 93 13.99 -15.15 15.26
N ARG A 94 13.86 -16.22 16.04
CA ARG A 94 14.96 -16.73 16.88
C ARG A 94 16.14 -17.24 16.07
N ALA A 95 15.88 -18.02 15.02
CA ALA A 95 16.94 -18.54 14.15
C ALA A 95 17.69 -17.41 13.42
N LEU A 96 16.95 -16.40 12.92
CA LEU A 96 17.53 -15.25 12.24
C LEU A 96 18.40 -14.39 13.17
N ALA A 97 18.08 -14.31 14.47
CA ALA A 97 18.91 -13.58 15.43
C ALA A 97 20.31 -14.21 15.62
N ALA A 98 20.46 -15.51 15.36
CA ALA A 98 21.74 -16.22 15.41
C ALA A 98 22.42 -16.34 14.03
N PHE A 99 21.76 -15.89 12.96
CA PHE A 99 22.29 -15.97 11.60
C PHE A 99 23.30 -14.84 11.37
N GLY A 100 24.55 -15.18 11.06
CA GLY A 100 25.64 -14.21 10.90
C GLY A 100 25.72 -13.53 9.52
N GLY A 101 24.73 -13.71 8.66
CA GLY A 101 24.68 -13.11 7.31
C GLY A 101 23.51 -12.15 7.13
N ASP A 102 23.40 -11.59 5.93
CA ASP A 102 22.32 -10.66 5.59
C ASP A 102 20.99 -11.38 5.39
N VAL A 103 19.91 -10.77 5.89
CA VAL A 103 18.55 -11.30 5.80
C VAL A 103 17.66 -10.28 5.10
N VAL A 104 16.97 -10.72 4.05
CA VAL A 104 15.96 -9.92 3.35
C VAL A 104 14.63 -10.68 3.32
N HIS A 105 13.55 -10.02 3.72
CA HIS A 105 12.20 -10.51 3.43
C HIS A 105 11.86 -10.10 1.99
N SER A 106 11.20 -10.97 1.21
CA SER A 106 10.85 -10.67 -0.19
C SER A 106 10.10 -9.34 -0.37
N HIS A 107 9.25 -8.97 0.59
CA HIS A 107 8.59 -7.66 0.67
C HIS A 107 9.55 -6.45 0.64
N ALA A 108 10.75 -6.58 1.22
CA ALA A 108 11.78 -5.54 1.28
C ALA A 108 12.85 -5.70 0.19
N TYR A 109 12.66 -6.65 -0.74
CA TYR A 109 13.60 -6.87 -1.82
C TYR A 109 13.44 -5.79 -2.89
N HIS A 110 14.55 -5.13 -3.21
CA HIS A 110 14.65 -4.22 -4.33
C HIS A 110 15.73 -4.74 -5.26
N GLN A 111 15.38 -4.97 -6.54
CA GLN A 111 16.40 -5.20 -7.56
C GLN A 111 17.23 -3.91 -7.71
N PRO A 112 18.56 -3.98 -7.54
CA PRO A 112 19.44 -2.84 -7.75
C PRO A 112 19.48 -2.39 -9.21
#